data_AF-A0A7S1DQS5-F1
#
_entry.id   AF-A0A7S1DQS5-F1
#
_cell.length_a   1.000
_cell.length_b   1.000
_cell.length_c   1.000
_cell.angle_alpha   90.00
_cell.angle_beta   90.00
_cell.angle_gamma   90.00
#
_symmetry.space_group_name_H-M   'P 1'
#
loop_
_entity.id
_entity.type
_entity.pdbx_description
1 polymer ?
#
loop_
_entity_poly.entity_id
_entity_poly.type
_entity_poly.pdbx_seq_one_letter_code
_entity_poly.pdbx_strand_id
1 'polypeptide(L)'
;KRGEWKTGPGMALFDAIKQALGPLPIVAEDLGFITDDVHALRDGCGFPGMKILQFGFGAEADHEFLPHNWPRAAVAYTGTHDNDTVRGWWNQARPRERAFVGSYLACGEHDIHWAMIRACANSVANIAVYPLQDVLGLGSEHRMNVPGVLGGNWGWRFDWTMLGPE
;
A
#
# COMPACT_ATOMS: atom_id res chain seq x y z
N LYS A 1 0.91 22.74 -16.12
CA LYS A 1 2.34 22.44 -16.37
C LYS A 1 3.25 23.68 -16.21
N ARG A 2 2.96 24.59 -15.28
CA ARG A 2 3.89 25.68 -14.90
C ARG A 2 3.97 25.64 -13.38
N GLY A 3 4.92 24.88 -12.88
CA GLY A 3 5.20 24.69 -11.46
C GLY A 3 6.68 24.39 -11.31
N GLU A 4 7.20 24.59 -10.10
CA GLU A 4 8.60 24.35 -9.76
C GLU A 4 8.66 23.64 -8.40
N TRP A 5 9.68 22.80 -8.22
CA TRP A 5 9.97 22.19 -6.93
C TRP A 5 10.58 23.25 -6.00
N LYS A 6 10.13 23.26 -4.73
CA LYS A 6 10.70 24.09 -3.67
C LYS A 6 11.23 23.20 -2.57
N THR A 7 12.42 23.52 -2.07
CA THR A 7 13.04 22.81 -0.94
C THR A 7 12.17 22.96 0.31
N GLY A 8 11.76 21.84 0.89
CA GLY A 8 11.04 21.80 2.16
C GLY A 8 11.96 22.05 3.38
N PRO A 9 11.39 22.15 4.60
CA PRO A 9 12.17 22.40 5.83
C PRO A 9 13.04 21.22 6.28
N GLY A 10 12.81 20.01 5.74
CA GLY A 10 13.59 18.81 6.03
C GLY A 10 13.60 18.46 7.52
N MET A 11 14.76 18.04 8.03
CA MET A 11 14.93 17.55 9.41
C MET A 11 14.55 18.59 10.47
N ALA A 12 14.75 19.89 10.19
CA ALA A 12 14.48 20.95 11.15
C ALA A 12 13.02 20.96 11.63
N LEU A 13 12.07 20.56 10.77
CA LEU A 13 10.66 20.41 11.16
C LEU A 13 10.49 19.26 12.16
N PHE A 14 11.05 18.09 11.86
CA PHE A 14 10.88 16.89 12.69
C PHE A 14 11.63 16.99 14.00
N ASP A 15 12.78 17.66 14.03
CA ASP A 15 13.50 18.01 15.26
C ASP A 15 12.64 18.90 16.17
N ALA A 16 12.02 19.95 15.60
CA ALA A 16 11.15 20.85 16.35
C ALA A 16 9.91 20.12 16.91
N ILE A 17 9.29 19.25 16.11
CA ILE A 17 8.16 18.40 16.54
C ILE A 17 8.60 17.50 17.70
N LYS A 18 9.75 16.82 17.58
CA LYS A 18 10.29 15.93 18.60
C LYS A 18 10.62 16.67 19.89
N GLN A 19 11.15 17.89 19.81
CA GLN A 19 11.42 18.74 20.97
C GLN A 19 10.14 19.16 21.70
N ALA A 20 9.09 19.51 20.95
CA ALA A 20 7.85 20.01 21.53
C ALA A 20 6.92 18.89 22.07
N LEU A 21 6.86 17.75 21.37
CA LEU A 21 5.86 16.70 21.60
C LEU A 21 6.46 15.35 22.02
N GLY A 22 7.79 15.21 21.97
CA GLY A 22 8.47 13.94 22.16
C GLY A 22 8.41 13.04 20.91
N PRO A 23 8.78 11.75 21.04
CA PRO A 23 8.67 10.78 19.95
C PRO A 23 7.21 10.59 19.52
N LEU A 24 6.94 10.61 18.22
CA LEU A 24 5.61 10.41 17.64
C LEU A 24 5.60 9.18 16.70
N PRO A 25 4.49 8.43 16.63
CA PRO A 25 4.35 7.25 15.77
C PRO A 25 4.02 7.66 14.32
N ILE A 26 4.94 8.38 13.68
CA ILE A 26 4.75 8.86 12.30
C ILE A 26 5.10 7.74 11.32
N VAL A 27 4.22 7.52 10.34
CA VAL A 27 4.47 6.70 9.14
C VAL A 27 4.60 7.63 7.96
N ALA A 28 5.65 7.48 7.16
CA ALA A 28 5.83 8.26 5.95
C ALA A 28 5.03 7.62 4.81
N GLU A 29 4.09 8.36 4.22
CA GLU A 29 3.57 8.05 2.89
C GLU A 29 4.62 8.50 1.87
N ASP A 30 5.36 7.53 1.35
CA ASP A 30 6.50 7.71 0.45
C ASP A 30 6.26 6.99 -0.88
N LEU A 31 5.06 7.17 -1.46
CA LEU A 31 4.68 6.60 -2.75
C LEU A 31 4.77 7.64 -3.86
N GLY A 32 4.84 7.16 -5.11
CA GLY A 32 4.85 8.02 -6.29
C GLY A 32 6.24 8.55 -6.63
N PHE A 33 6.36 9.85 -6.95
CA PHE A 33 7.64 10.44 -7.35
C PHE A 33 8.46 10.80 -6.11
N ILE A 34 9.38 9.92 -5.75
CA ILE A 34 10.25 10.05 -4.59
C ILE A 34 11.71 10.15 -5.05
N THR A 35 12.46 11.02 -4.38
CA THR A 35 13.88 11.28 -4.64
C THR A 35 14.74 10.82 -3.45
N ASP A 36 16.04 10.60 -3.67
CA ASP A 36 16.94 10.06 -2.64
C ASP A 36 16.99 10.92 -1.36
N ASP A 37 16.77 12.23 -1.46
CA ASP A 37 16.69 13.13 -0.31
C ASP A 37 15.44 12.89 0.55
N VAL A 38 14.33 12.42 -0.04
CA VAL A 38 13.14 12.01 0.70
C VAL A 38 13.40 10.70 1.47
N HIS A 39 14.06 9.72 0.85
CA HIS A 39 14.48 8.50 1.54
C HIS A 39 15.44 8.82 2.69
N ALA A 40 16.44 9.67 2.45
CA ALA A 40 17.39 10.09 3.49
C ALA A 40 16.69 10.82 4.64
N LEU A 41 15.68 11.65 4.36
CA LEU A 41 14.90 12.33 5.40
C LEU A 41 14.07 11.35 6.23
N ARG A 42 13.34 10.44 5.57
CA ARG A 42 12.56 9.38 6.22
C ARG A 42 13.43 8.55 7.15
N ASP A 43 14.55 8.05 6.62
CA ASP A 43 15.47 7.17 7.34
C ASP A 43 16.17 7.91 8.48
N GLY A 44 16.55 9.18 8.26
CA GLY A 44 17.10 10.05 9.30
C GLY A 44 16.12 10.33 10.45
N CYS A 45 14.82 10.35 10.17
CA CYS A 45 13.78 10.46 11.19
C CYS A 45 13.46 9.12 11.87
N GLY A 46 13.89 8.00 11.29
CA GLY A 46 13.55 6.66 11.73
C GLY A 46 12.08 6.28 11.49
N PHE A 47 11.41 6.93 10.54
CA PHE A 47 10.01 6.64 10.23
C PHE A 47 9.89 5.46 9.26
N PRO A 48 8.95 4.53 9.46
CA PRO A 48 8.68 3.50 8.47
C PRO A 48 8.04 4.12 7.21
N GLY A 49 8.43 3.62 6.04
CA GLY A 49 7.77 3.89 4.77
C GLY A 49 6.61 2.93 4.49
N MET A 50 5.90 3.14 3.40
CA MET A 50 4.78 2.31 2.96
C MET A 50 5.20 1.35 1.85
N LYS A 51 4.70 0.10 1.91
CA LYS A 51 4.88 -0.90 0.86
C LYS A 51 3.54 -1.44 0.39
N ILE A 52 3.15 -1.11 -0.84
CA ILE A 52 1.86 -1.48 -1.43
C ILE A 52 2.04 -2.67 -2.37
N LEU A 53 1.57 -3.84 -1.96
CA LEU A 53 1.81 -5.09 -2.67
C LEU A 53 1.20 -5.10 -4.08
N GLN A 54 0.04 -4.46 -4.30
CA GLN A 54 -0.56 -4.30 -5.65
C GLN A 54 0.38 -3.64 -6.67
N PHE A 55 1.39 -2.86 -6.25
CA PHE A 55 2.33 -2.22 -7.16
C PHE A 55 3.48 -3.13 -7.59
N GLY A 56 3.71 -4.26 -6.90
CA GLY A 56 4.90 -5.10 -7.13
C GLY A 56 4.83 -5.97 -8.38
N PHE A 57 3.64 -6.37 -8.82
CA PHE A 57 3.49 -7.44 -9.81
C PHE A 57 3.37 -6.98 -11.27
N GLY A 58 3.24 -5.67 -11.49
CA GLY A 58 3.25 -5.08 -12.83
C GLY A 58 4.64 -4.92 -13.45
N ALA A 59 5.70 -5.23 -12.70
CA ALA A 59 7.10 -5.00 -13.03
C ALA A 59 7.95 -6.29 -12.96
N GLU A 60 9.28 -6.14 -12.92
CA GLU A 60 10.23 -7.25 -12.83
C GLU A 60 10.40 -7.75 -11.38
N ALA A 61 11.07 -8.91 -11.22
CA ALA A 61 11.15 -9.60 -9.94
C ALA A 61 11.98 -8.88 -8.86
N ASP A 62 12.69 -7.82 -9.21
CA ASP A 62 13.46 -6.94 -8.31
C ASP A 62 12.69 -5.69 -7.87
N HIS A 63 11.39 -5.59 -8.17
CA HIS A 63 10.59 -4.42 -7.81
C HIS A 63 10.52 -4.21 -6.29
N GLU A 64 10.66 -2.97 -5.85
CA GLU A 64 10.71 -2.60 -4.43
C GLU A 64 9.42 -2.92 -3.65
N PHE A 65 8.30 -3.11 -4.35
CA PHE A 65 7.01 -3.46 -3.77
C PHE A 65 6.79 -4.98 -3.67
N LEU A 66 7.79 -5.80 -3.96
CA LEU A 66 7.75 -7.23 -3.70
C LEU A 66 8.27 -7.55 -2.28
N PRO A 67 7.61 -8.45 -1.52
CA PRO A 67 7.92 -8.71 -0.11
C PRO A 67 9.39 -9.00 0.23
N HIS A 68 10.13 -9.69 -0.64
CA HIS A 68 11.55 -9.99 -0.39
C HIS A 68 12.48 -8.77 -0.47
N ASN A 69 12.02 -7.63 -0.97
CA ASN A 69 12.76 -6.37 -1.07
C ASN A 69 12.41 -5.38 0.07
N TRP A 70 11.46 -5.72 0.94
CA TRP A 70 11.00 -4.80 1.98
C TRP A 70 11.98 -4.73 3.16
N PRO A 71 12.21 -3.55 3.75
CA PRO A 71 12.90 -3.44 5.04
C PRO A 71 11.94 -3.76 6.20
N ARG A 72 12.48 -4.02 7.39
CA ARG A 72 11.67 -4.16 8.62
C ARG A 72 10.92 -2.88 8.98
N ALA A 73 11.57 -1.72 8.78
CA ALA A 73 10.99 -0.40 9.00
C ALA A 73 10.02 -0.01 7.86
N ALA A 74 8.96 -0.79 7.70
CA ALA A 74 7.92 -0.58 6.71
C ALA A 74 6.54 -0.90 7.29
N VAL A 75 5.52 -0.32 6.66
CA VAL A 75 4.12 -0.69 6.82
C VAL A 75 3.65 -1.33 5.51
N ALA A 76 3.36 -2.62 5.55
CA ALA A 76 2.89 -3.38 4.40
C ALA A 76 1.39 -3.23 4.22
N TYR A 77 0.96 -3.04 2.98
CA TYR A 77 -0.44 -2.98 2.57
C TYR A 77 -0.67 -3.92 1.39
N THR A 78 -1.84 -4.57 1.35
CA THR A 78 -2.31 -5.18 0.10
C THR A 78 -2.58 -4.08 -0.93
N GLY A 79 -3.38 -3.09 -0.54
CA GLY A 79 -3.70 -1.84 -1.22
C GLY A 79 -4.09 -0.77 -0.20
N THR A 80 -4.19 0.49 -0.62
CA THR A 80 -4.74 1.59 0.17
C THR A 80 -6.20 1.87 -0.22
N HIS A 81 -6.81 2.92 0.32
CA HIS A 81 -8.12 3.39 -0.09
C HIS A 81 -8.14 3.96 -1.53
N ASP A 82 -6.99 4.33 -2.10
CA ASP A 82 -6.86 4.82 -3.47
C ASP A 82 -6.70 3.70 -4.50
N ASN A 83 -6.38 2.49 -4.03
CA ASN A 83 -6.31 1.30 -4.84
C ASN A 83 -7.70 0.71 -5.07
N ASP A 84 -7.82 -0.15 -6.09
CA ASP A 84 -8.95 -1.06 -6.16
C ASP A 84 -8.82 -2.13 -5.05
N THR A 85 -9.90 -2.83 -4.73
CA THR A 85 -9.84 -4.09 -3.97
C THR A 85 -8.89 -5.07 -4.65
N VAL A 86 -8.29 -6.01 -3.92
CA VAL A 86 -7.39 -7.01 -4.52
C VAL A 86 -8.09 -7.81 -5.61
N ARG A 87 -9.36 -8.18 -5.43
CA ARG A 87 -10.13 -8.87 -6.48
C ARG A 87 -10.42 -7.97 -7.67
N GLY A 88 -10.81 -6.72 -7.43
CA GLY A 88 -10.99 -5.72 -8.48
C GLY A 88 -9.72 -5.48 -9.31
N TRP A 89 -8.58 -5.35 -8.63
CA TRP A 89 -7.25 -5.27 -9.25
C TRP A 89 -6.92 -6.53 -10.05
N TRP A 90 -7.09 -7.73 -9.49
CA TRP A 90 -6.80 -9.00 -10.16
C TRP A 90 -7.59 -9.16 -11.48
N ASN A 91 -8.86 -8.77 -11.47
CA ASN A 91 -9.74 -8.85 -12.64
C ASN A 91 -9.26 -7.95 -13.78
N GLN A 92 -8.63 -6.81 -13.44
CA GLN A 92 -8.07 -5.85 -14.41
C GLN A 92 -6.61 -6.13 -14.76
N ALA A 93 -5.91 -6.96 -13.98
CA ALA A 93 -4.50 -7.28 -14.17
C ALA A 93 -4.24 -7.95 -15.53
N ARG A 94 -3.07 -7.66 -16.12
CA ARG A 94 -2.70 -8.25 -17.41
C ARG A 94 -2.38 -9.75 -17.27
N PRO A 95 -2.50 -10.57 -18.33
CA PRO A 95 -2.19 -12.01 -18.25
C PRO A 95 -0.81 -12.33 -17.67
N ARG A 96 0.24 -11.56 -18.03
CA ARG A 96 1.59 -11.70 -17.47
C ARG A 96 1.63 -11.44 -15.97
N GLU A 97 0.97 -10.37 -15.52
CA GLU A 97 0.90 -9.97 -14.12
C GLU A 97 0.18 -11.04 -13.29
N ARG A 98 -0.98 -11.53 -13.76
CA ARG A 98 -1.68 -12.66 -13.11
C ARG A 98 -0.83 -13.92 -13.01
N ALA A 99 -0.10 -14.28 -14.08
CA ALA A 99 0.80 -15.43 -14.07
C ALA A 99 1.97 -15.23 -13.09
N PHE A 100 2.52 -14.02 -13.00
CA PHE A 100 3.59 -13.70 -12.07
C PHE A 100 3.11 -13.80 -10.62
N VAL A 101 1.97 -13.19 -10.30
CA VAL A 101 1.34 -13.27 -8.97
C VAL A 101 1.05 -14.71 -8.57
N GLY A 102 0.45 -15.50 -9.47
CA GLY A 102 0.15 -16.91 -9.22
C GLY A 102 1.41 -17.73 -8.94
N SER A 103 2.52 -17.42 -9.61
CA SER A 103 3.81 -18.07 -9.39
C SER A 103 4.48 -17.63 -8.09
N TYR A 104 4.41 -16.33 -7.77
CA TYR A 104 5.07 -15.73 -6.61
C TYR A 104 4.34 -16.06 -5.29
N LEU A 105 3.00 -16.05 -5.30
CA LEU A 105 2.15 -16.25 -4.12
C LEU A 105 1.51 -17.64 -4.04
N ALA A 106 1.70 -18.49 -5.06
CA ALA A 106 1.06 -19.80 -5.17
C ALA A 106 -0.48 -19.73 -5.01
N CYS A 107 -1.13 -18.85 -5.80
CA CYS A 107 -2.56 -18.56 -5.68
C CYS A 107 -3.25 -18.42 -7.05
N GLY A 108 -4.58 -18.33 -7.03
CA GLY A 108 -5.41 -18.03 -8.18
C GLY A 108 -6.50 -17.02 -7.86
N GLU A 109 -7.46 -16.87 -8.77
CA GLU A 109 -8.54 -15.88 -8.65
C GLU A 109 -9.37 -16.02 -7.37
N HIS A 110 -9.63 -17.25 -6.93
CA HIS A 110 -10.51 -17.50 -5.80
C HIS A 110 -9.90 -17.08 -4.45
N ASP A 111 -8.57 -17.18 -4.30
CA ASP A 111 -7.86 -16.99 -3.04
C ASP A 111 -6.85 -15.84 -3.05
N ILE A 112 -6.73 -15.08 -4.15
CA ILE A 112 -5.75 -13.99 -4.31
C ILE A 112 -5.77 -12.96 -3.16
N HIS A 113 -6.95 -12.49 -2.76
CA HIS A 113 -7.12 -11.58 -1.62
C HIS A 113 -6.46 -12.11 -0.34
N TRP A 114 -6.78 -13.35 0.06
CA TRP A 114 -6.12 -13.99 1.19
C TRP A 114 -4.63 -14.28 0.95
N ALA A 115 -4.22 -14.60 -0.27
CA ALA A 115 -2.82 -14.81 -0.60
C ALA A 115 -1.99 -13.52 -0.42
N MET A 116 -2.52 -12.37 -0.85
CA MET A 116 -1.88 -11.07 -0.64
C MET A 116 -1.88 -10.65 0.84
N ILE A 117 -2.98 -10.90 1.57
CA ILE A 117 -3.02 -10.69 3.04
C ILE A 117 -1.93 -11.53 3.72
N ARG A 118 -1.82 -12.83 3.39
CA ARG A 118 -0.77 -13.72 3.91
C ARG A 118 0.63 -13.23 3.56
N ALA A 119 0.85 -12.74 2.33
CA ALA A 119 2.14 -12.23 1.91
C ALA A 119 2.57 -11.01 2.73
N CYS A 120 1.65 -10.07 2.97
CA CYS A 120 1.90 -8.93 3.84
C CYS A 120 2.11 -9.36 5.31
N ALA A 121 1.28 -10.27 5.83
CA ALA A 121 1.37 -10.79 7.20
C ALA A 121 2.69 -11.52 7.50
N ASN A 122 3.18 -12.30 6.53
CA ASN A 122 4.41 -13.08 6.63
C ASN A 122 5.65 -12.31 6.15
N SER A 123 5.50 -11.04 5.76
CA SER A 123 6.64 -10.22 5.36
C SER A 123 7.51 -9.82 6.55
N VAL A 124 8.66 -9.20 6.27
CA VAL A 124 9.54 -8.66 7.32
C VAL A 124 9.08 -7.31 7.88
N ALA A 125 8.06 -6.68 7.28
CA ALA A 125 7.56 -5.38 7.70
C ALA A 125 7.01 -5.43 9.15
N ASN A 126 7.28 -4.40 9.94
CA ASN A 126 6.86 -4.36 11.35
C ASN A 126 5.34 -4.23 11.53
N ILE A 127 4.63 -3.70 10.53
CA ILE A 127 3.18 -3.50 10.54
C ILE A 127 2.62 -3.98 9.20
N ALA A 128 1.49 -4.69 9.24
CA ALA A 128 0.70 -5.02 8.07
C ALA A 128 -0.73 -4.49 8.24
N VAL A 129 -1.26 -3.85 7.20
CA VAL A 129 -2.57 -3.20 7.17
C VAL A 129 -3.35 -3.69 5.97
N TYR A 130 -4.61 -4.04 6.18
CA TYR A 130 -5.48 -4.58 5.13
C TYR A 130 -6.76 -3.74 5.06
N PRO A 131 -7.19 -3.28 3.86
CA PRO A 131 -8.56 -2.81 3.66
C PRO A 131 -9.55 -3.90 4.07
N LEU A 132 -10.62 -3.51 4.75
CA LEU A 132 -11.68 -4.47 5.15
C LEU A 132 -12.33 -5.10 3.91
N GLN A 133 -12.37 -4.40 2.78
CA GLN A 133 -12.82 -4.94 1.50
C GLN A 133 -12.01 -6.16 1.04
N ASP A 134 -10.69 -6.16 1.28
CA ASP A 134 -9.84 -7.29 0.91
C ASP A 134 -10.07 -8.48 1.85
N VAL A 135 -10.27 -8.22 3.14
CA VAL A 135 -10.62 -9.27 4.13
C VAL A 135 -11.94 -9.94 3.76
N LEU A 136 -12.93 -9.17 3.30
CA LEU A 136 -14.25 -9.63 2.87
C LEU A 136 -14.26 -10.20 1.42
N GLY A 137 -13.14 -10.16 0.69
CA GLY A 137 -13.08 -10.65 -0.68
C GLY A 137 -14.02 -9.92 -1.65
N LEU A 138 -14.20 -8.61 -1.47
CA LEU A 138 -15.10 -7.78 -2.28
C LEU A 138 -14.48 -7.35 -3.61
N GLY A 139 -15.31 -7.03 -4.60
CA GLY A 139 -14.91 -6.57 -5.94
C GLY A 139 -14.79 -5.05 -6.10
N SER A 140 -14.59 -4.60 -7.35
CA SER A 140 -14.38 -3.17 -7.69
C SER A 140 -15.54 -2.25 -7.33
N GLU A 141 -16.77 -2.77 -7.23
CA GLU A 141 -17.95 -2.07 -6.76
C GLU A 141 -17.82 -1.59 -5.30
N HIS A 142 -16.85 -2.11 -4.55
CA HIS A 142 -16.54 -1.74 -3.18
C HIS A 142 -15.28 -0.87 -3.03
N ARG A 143 -14.70 -0.39 -4.13
CA ARG A 143 -13.54 0.52 -4.12
C ARG A 143 -13.88 1.83 -3.40
N MET A 144 -12.98 2.28 -2.52
CA MET A 144 -13.21 3.47 -1.68
C MET A 144 -13.04 4.78 -2.45
N ASN A 145 -11.93 4.92 -3.20
CA ASN A 145 -11.63 6.12 -3.97
C ASN A 145 -10.99 5.77 -5.32
N VAL A 146 -11.33 6.53 -6.36
CA VAL A 146 -10.66 6.55 -7.66
C VAL A 146 -9.96 7.91 -7.82
N PRO A 147 -8.63 7.99 -7.63
CA PRO A 147 -7.90 9.24 -7.75
C PRO A 147 -8.15 9.95 -9.09
N GLY A 148 -8.42 11.27 -9.02
CA GLY A 148 -8.69 12.10 -10.20
C GLY A 148 -10.14 12.06 -10.72
N VAL A 149 -11.02 11.22 -10.16
CA VAL A 149 -12.45 11.19 -10.52
C VAL A 149 -13.25 12.04 -9.52
N LEU A 150 -14.13 12.90 -10.05
CA LEU A 150 -15.04 13.72 -9.24
C LEU A 150 -16.36 12.98 -8.99
N GLY A 151 -16.77 12.89 -7.72
CA GLY A 151 -18.02 12.23 -7.29
C GLY A 151 -17.93 10.71 -7.25
N GLY A 152 -18.83 10.07 -6.48
CA GLY A 152 -18.91 8.61 -6.36
C GLY A 152 -17.86 7.94 -5.45
N ASN A 153 -16.93 8.71 -4.87
CA ASN A 153 -15.91 8.22 -3.94
C ASN A 153 -16.37 8.35 -2.47
N TRP A 154 -15.67 7.66 -1.56
CA TRP A 154 -15.84 7.73 -0.10
C TRP A 154 -17.20 7.26 0.43
N GLY A 155 -18.00 6.62 -0.42
CA GLY A 155 -19.34 6.14 -0.10
C GLY A 155 -19.40 4.70 0.37
N TRP A 156 -18.28 3.95 0.32
CA TRP A 156 -18.28 2.56 0.76
C TRP A 156 -18.59 2.45 2.25
N ARG A 157 -19.46 1.51 2.60
CA ARG A 157 -19.84 1.20 3.97
C ARG A 157 -19.87 -0.30 4.15
N PHE A 158 -19.38 -0.74 5.30
CA PHE A 158 -19.56 -2.10 5.76
C PHE A 158 -21.04 -2.36 6.08
N ASP A 159 -21.54 -3.51 5.62
CA ASP A 159 -22.79 -4.11 6.08
C ASP A 159 -22.52 -5.52 6.59
N TRP A 160 -23.18 -5.90 7.67
CA TRP A 160 -23.02 -7.23 8.29
C TRP A 160 -23.40 -8.37 7.34
N THR A 161 -24.23 -8.13 6.33
CA THR A 161 -24.55 -9.14 5.31
C THR A 161 -23.38 -9.47 4.38
N MET A 162 -22.30 -8.69 4.42
CA MET A 162 -21.09 -8.93 3.63
C MET A 162 -20.18 -10.00 4.26
N LEU A 163 -20.35 -10.30 5.56
CA LEU A 163 -19.60 -11.38 6.20
C LEU A 163 -20.19 -12.72 5.78
N GLY A 164 -19.34 -13.59 5.24
CA GLY A 164 -19.70 -14.95 4.89
C GLY A 164 -19.72 -15.85 6.13
N PRO A 165 -20.21 -17.09 6.00
CA PRO A 165 -20.16 -18.10 7.06
C PRO A 165 -18.75 -18.71 7.23
N GLU A 166 -17.69 -18.03 6.78
CA GLU A 166 -16.30 -18.50 6.82
C GLU A 166 -15.82 -18.98 8.20
#